data_AF-A0A7V9BLA1-F1
#
_entry.id   AF-A0A7V9BLA1-F1
#
_cell.length_a   1.000
_cell.length_b   1.000
_cell.length_c   1.000
_cell.angle_alpha   90.00
_cell.angle_beta   90.00
_cell.angle_gamma   90.00
#
_symmetry.space_group_name_H-M   'P 1'
#
loop_
_entity.id
_entity.type
_entity.pdbx_description
1 polymer ?
#
loop_
_entity_poly.entity_id
_entity_poly.type
_entity_poly.pdbx_seq_one_letter_code
_entity_poly.pdbx_strand_id
1 'polypeptide(L)'
;MAAAAVVAVGALVVPLQSGPLPEDRGAAGTWHALLKLGTTASALHTTAHPDDEHGGVLASISRKDGARLAMMTLNRGESGDNAIGSQLFD
;
A
#
# COMPACT_ATOMS: atom_id res chain seq x y z
N MET A 1 -10.66 38.61 42.88
CA MET A 1 -9.64 38.28 41.87
C MET A 1 -9.57 36.77 41.76
N ALA A 2 -9.88 36.20 40.60
CA ALA A 2 -9.51 34.84 40.25
C ALA A 2 -9.53 34.74 38.72
N ALA A 3 -8.34 34.80 38.11
CA ALA A 3 -8.18 34.61 36.67
C ALA A 3 -8.10 33.09 36.40
N ALA A 4 -9.06 32.56 35.66
CA ALA A 4 -9.00 31.18 35.21
C ALA A 4 -8.08 31.10 33.98
N ALA A 5 -6.93 30.44 34.14
CA ALA A 5 -6.04 30.13 33.03
C ALA A 5 -6.66 29.00 32.20
N VAL A 6 -7.16 29.34 31.02
CA VAL A 6 -7.61 28.36 30.02
C VAL A 6 -6.36 27.76 29.38
N VAL A 7 -6.03 26.52 29.74
CA VAL A 7 -4.99 25.75 29.06
C VAL A 7 -5.59 25.21 27.76
N ALA A 8 -5.27 25.86 26.65
CA ALA A 8 -5.60 25.34 25.32
C ALA A 8 -4.72 24.12 25.04
N VAL A 9 -5.29 22.92 25.19
CA VAL A 9 -4.66 21.68 24.72
C VAL A 9 -4.81 21.66 23.20
N GLY A 10 -3.82 22.24 22.51
CA GLY A 10 -3.71 22.09 21.06
C GLY A 10 -3.37 20.63 20.73
N ALA A 11 -4.30 19.89 20.16
CA ALA A 11 -4.01 18.60 19.57
C ALA A 11 -3.06 18.83 18.37
N LEU A 12 -1.79 18.47 18.53
CA LEU A 12 -0.89 18.35 17.37
C LEU A 12 -1.46 17.23 16.48
N VAL A 13 -2.02 17.61 15.35
CA VAL A 13 -2.27 16.67 14.25
C VAL A 13 -0.90 16.32 13.67
N VAL A 14 -0.34 15.21 14.11
CA VAL A 14 0.85 14.64 13.47
C VAL A 14 0.36 13.96 12.19
N PRO A 15 0.76 14.43 10.99
CA PRO A 15 0.43 13.72 9.77
C PRO A 15 1.13 12.35 9.83
N LEU A 16 0.35 11.28 9.94
CA LEU A 16 0.85 9.92 9.79
C LEU A 16 1.20 9.71 8.32
N GLN A 17 2.43 10.07 7.93
CA GLN A 17 2.98 9.59 6.67
C GLN A 17 3.23 8.09 6.82
N SER A 18 2.48 7.27 6.08
CA SER A 18 2.78 5.85 5.92
C SER A 18 4.09 5.73 5.14
N GLY A 19 5.19 5.57 5.87
CA GLY A 19 6.46 5.15 5.29
C GLY A 19 6.34 3.75 4.69
N PRO A 20 7.26 3.37 3.78
CA PRO A 20 7.31 2.00 3.30
C PRO A 20 7.45 1.04 4.48
N LEU A 21 6.72 -0.08 4.43
CA LEU A 21 6.90 -1.15 5.40
C LEU A 21 8.37 -1.60 5.37
N PRO A 22 9.01 -1.78 6.53
CA PRO A 22 10.34 -2.36 6.58
C PRO A 22 10.35 -3.71 5.89
N GLU A 23 11.45 -4.01 5.19
CA GLU A 23 11.66 -5.34 4.66
C GLU A 23 11.74 -6.39 5.79
N ASP A 24 11.24 -7.59 5.52
CA ASP A 24 11.36 -8.70 6.47
C ASP A 24 12.83 -9.09 6.63
N ARG A 25 13.35 -9.00 7.86
CA ARG A 25 14.73 -9.36 8.24
C ARG A 25 14.76 -10.53 9.22
N GLY A 26 15.95 -11.07 9.48
CA GLY A 26 16.14 -12.18 10.43
C GLY A 26 15.39 -13.44 10.00
N ALA A 27 14.79 -14.15 10.94
CA ALA A 27 14.11 -15.43 10.67
C ALA A 27 13.00 -15.33 9.60
N ALA A 28 12.21 -14.25 9.62
CA ALA A 28 11.15 -14.04 8.63
C ALA A 28 11.73 -13.82 7.22
N GLY A 29 12.75 -12.97 7.10
CA GLY A 29 13.45 -12.75 5.83
C GLY A 29 14.11 -14.02 5.30
N THR A 30 14.78 -14.79 6.17
CA THR A 30 15.39 -16.09 5.80
C THR A 30 14.35 -17.09 5.34
N TRP A 31 13.21 -17.19 6.03
CA TRP A 31 12.11 -18.07 5.64
C TRP A 31 11.57 -17.73 4.24
N HIS A 32 11.34 -16.44 3.97
CA HIS A 32 10.91 -15.98 2.64
C HIS A 32 11.96 -16.26 1.55
N ALA A 33 13.25 -16.14 1.87
CA ALA A 33 14.33 -16.47 0.93
C ALA A 33 14.35 -17.98 0.59
N LEU A 34 14.15 -18.84 1.58
CA LEU A 34 14.06 -20.29 1.39
C LEU A 34 12.81 -20.68 0.58
N LEU A 35 11.65 -20.06 0.86
CA LEU A 35 10.42 -20.27 0.07
C LEU A 35 10.65 -19.92 -1.41
N LYS A 36 11.28 -18.77 -1.70
CA LYS A 36 11.60 -18.35 -3.07
C LYS A 36 12.60 -19.28 -3.76
N LEU A 37 13.54 -19.86 -3.02
CA LEU A 37 14.49 -20.84 -3.57
C LEU A 37 13.80 -22.15 -3.98
N GLY A 38 12.67 -22.49 -3.35
CA GLY A 38 11.90 -23.70 -3.63
C GLY A 38 11.07 -23.66 -4.92
N THR A 39 11.05 -22.54 -5.65
CA THR A 39 10.23 -22.40 -6.87
C THR A 39 10.89 -21.51 -7.92
N THR A 40 10.56 -21.76 -9.19
CA THR A 40 10.90 -20.89 -10.33
C THR A 40 9.68 -20.20 -10.91
N ALA A 41 8.51 -20.40 -10.30
CA ALA A 41 7.25 -19.82 -10.76
C ALA A 41 7.35 -18.29 -10.83
N SER A 42 6.82 -17.73 -11.91
CA SER A 42 6.65 -16.29 -12.06
C SER A 42 5.24 -15.95 -12.52
N ALA A 43 4.74 -14.81 -12.07
CA ALA A 43 3.40 -14.32 -12.38
C ALA A 43 3.45 -12.83 -12.71
N LEU A 44 2.66 -12.43 -13.70
CA LEU A 44 2.38 -11.04 -14.04
C LEU A 44 0.88 -10.78 -13.88
N HIS A 45 0.52 -9.83 -13.03
CA HIS A 45 -0.85 -9.36 -12.89
C HIS A 45 -1.03 -8.05 -13.68
N THR A 46 -1.93 -8.06 -14.65
CA THR A 46 -2.25 -6.88 -15.46
C THR A 46 -3.57 -6.28 -15.01
N THR A 47 -3.60 -4.97 -14.74
CA THR A 47 -4.81 -4.25 -14.33
C THR A 47 -5.10 -3.09 -15.28
N ALA A 48 -6.37 -2.68 -15.41
CA ALA A 48 -6.69 -1.50 -16.21
C ALA A 48 -6.29 -0.23 -15.45
N HIS A 49 -6.84 -0.06 -14.25
CA HIS A 49 -6.62 1.09 -13.37
C HIS A 49 -5.85 0.69 -12.10
N PRO A 50 -5.28 1.67 -11.37
CA PRO A 50 -4.76 1.44 -10.03
C PRO A 50 -5.92 1.29 -9.05
N ASP A 51 -6.11 0.09 -8.45
CA ASP A 51 -7.19 -0.38 -7.54
C ASP A 51 -7.87 -1.68 -8.01
N ASP A 52 -7.75 -2.01 -9.29
CA ASP A 52 -8.30 -3.23 -9.91
C ASP A 52 -7.59 -4.52 -9.42
N GLU A 53 -6.51 -4.42 -8.66
CA GLU A 53 -5.73 -5.58 -8.23
C GLU A 53 -6.38 -6.43 -7.13
N HIS A 54 -6.15 -7.74 -7.19
CA HIS A 54 -6.58 -8.66 -6.13
C HIS A 54 -5.49 -8.83 -5.07
N GLY A 55 -5.36 -7.87 -4.15
CA GLY A 55 -4.26 -7.80 -3.18
C GLY A 55 -3.99 -9.08 -2.37
N GLY A 56 -5.04 -9.79 -1.94
CA GLY A 56 -4.91 -11.06 -1.22
C GLY A 56 -4.28 -12.18 -2.07
N VAL A 57 -4.61 -12.22 -3.36
CA VAL A 57 -4.03 -13.19 -4.31
C VAL A 57 -2.56 -12.87 -4.55
N LEU A 58 -2.23 -11.60 -4.77
CA LEU A 58 -0.85 -11.14 -4.95
C LEU A 58 0.02 -11.46 -3.72
N ALA A 59 -0.52 -11.23 -2.52
CA ALA A 59 0.13 -11.60 -1.28
C ALA A 59 0.33 -13.12 -1.15
N SER A 60 -0.67 -13.94 -1.49
CA SER A 60 -0.53 -15.41 -1.49
C SER A 60 0.58 -15.85 -2.45
N ILE A 61 0.50 -15.45 -3.72
CA ILE A 61 1.47 -15.86 -4.76
C ILE A 61 2.90 -15.48 -4.36
N SER A 62 3.11 -14.27 -3.83
CA SER A 62 4.44 -13.79 -3.48
C SER A 62 4.95 -14.27 -2.11
N ARG A 63 4.11 -14.23 -1.07
CA ARG A 63 4.53 -14.46 0.33
C ARG A 63 4.25 -15.87 0.82
N LYS A 64 3.20 -16.53 0.35
CA LYS A 64 2.90 -17.92 0.70
C LYS A 64 3.59 -18.89 -0.25
N ASP A 65 3.46 -18.66 -1.56
CA ASP A 65 3.92 -19.61 -2.58
C ASP A 65 5.35 -19.31 -3.08
N GLY A 66 5.92 -18.15 -2.72
CA GLY A 66 7.30 -17.77 -3.03
C GLY A 66 7.56 -17.40 -4.50
N ALA A 67 6.52 -17.25 -5.32
CA ALA A 67 6.68 -16.95 -6.74
C ALA A 67 7.19 -15.51 -6.97
N ARG A 68 7.94 -15.32 -8.07
CA ARG A 68 8.31 -13.98 -8.53
C ARG A 68 7.07 -13.30 -9.11
N LEU A 69 6.66 -12.18 -8.51
CA LEU A 69 5.46 -11.46 -8.90
C LEU A 69 5.82 -10.08 -9.47
N ALA A 70 5.17 -9.72 -10.57
CA ALA A 70 5.13 -8.36 -11.11
C ALA A 70 3.68 -7.93 -11.34
N MET A 71 3.44 -6.62 -11.28
CA MET A 71 2.15 -6.01 -11.60
C MET A 71 2.35 -4.94 -12.67
N MET A 72 1.45 -4.89 -13.65
CA MET A 72 1.42 -3.90 -14.71
C MET A 72 0.04 -3.28 -14.80
N THR A 73 -0.07 -2.02 -14.40
CA THR A 73 -1.29 -1.22 -14.57
C THR A 73 -1.19 -0.44 -15.88
N LEU A 74 -2.23 -0.50 -16.70
CA LEU A 74 -2.20 0.04 -18.06
C LEU A 74 -2.26 1.57 -18.10
N ASN A 75 -2.87 2.21 -17.11
CA ASN A 75 -2.95 3.66 -16.99
C ASN A 75 -2.61 4.14 -15.56
N ARG A 76 -2.69 5.45 -15.31
CA ARG A 76 -2.44 6.03 -13.97
C ARG A 76 -3.71 6.44 -13.25
N GLY A 77 -4.89 6.05 -13.76
CA GLY A 77 -6.18 6.46 -13.21
C GLY A 77 -6.49 7.95 -13.46
N GLU A 78 -5.97 8.54 -14.53
CA GLU A 78 -6.11 9.97 -14.82
C GLU A 78 -7.54 10.45 -15.02
N SER A 79 -8.47 9.55 -15.37
CA SER A 79 -9.90 9.83 -15.54
C SER A 79 -10.75 9.45 -14.32
N GLY A 80 -10.14 9.20 -13.16
CA GLY A 80 -10.89 8.93 -11.94
C GLY A 80 -11.63 10.16 -11.43
N ASP A 81 -12.83 9.96 -10.89
CA ASP A 81 -13.70 11.06 -10.42
C ASP A 81 -13.05 11.94 -9.34
N ASN A 82 -12.10 11.39 -8.57
CA ASN A 82 -11.30 12.13 -7.59
C ASN A 82 -10.43 13.23 -8.21
N ALA A 83 -10.18 13.17 -9.53
CA ALA A 83 -9.47 14.19 -10.29
C ALA A 83 -10.41 15.24 -10.90
N ILE A 84 -11.73 15.02 -10.86
CA ILE A 84 -12.72 15.98 -11.33
C ILE A 84 -12.88 17.05 -10.24
N GLY A 85 -12.63 18.31 -10.62
CA GLY A 85 -12.73 19.46 -9.73
C GLY A 85 -14.17 19.94 -9.58
N SER A 86 -14.37 21.26 -9.65
CA SER A 86 -15.72 21.85 -9.53
C SER A 86 -16.68 21.44 -10.65
N GLN A 87 -16.19 20.81 -11.72
CA GLN A 87 -17.03 20.31 -12.82
C GLN A 87 -17.92 19.12 -12.45
N LEU A 88 -17.71 18.49 -11.28
CA LEU A 88 -18.51 17.35 -10.84
C LEU A 88 -19.97 17.73 -10.47
N PHE A 89 -20.22 19.02 -10.20
CA PHE A 89 -21.50 19.52 -9.70
C PHE A 89 -22.19 20.52 -10.66
N ASP A 90 -21.70 20.63 -11.89
CA ASP A 90 -22.31 21.43 -12.96
C ASP A 90 -23.39 20.62 -13.71
#